data_AF-A0A3D0PZE6-F1
#
_entry.id   AF-A0A3D0PZE6-F1
#
_cell.length_a   1.000
_cell.length_b   1.000
_cell.length_c   1.000
_cell.angle_alpha   90.00
_cell.angle_beta   90.00
_cell.angle_gamma   90.00
#
_symmetry.space_group_name_H-M   'P 1'
#
loop_
_entity.id
_entity.type
_entity.pdbx_description
1 polymer ?
#
loop_
_entity_poly.entity_id
_entity_poly.type
_entity_poly.pdbx_seq_one_letter_code
_entity_poly.pdbx_strand_id
1 'polypeptide(L)' 'MAKISRIIGREILDSRGNPTVEADVYLDSGVMGRACAPSGASTGSREALGLRDGDKGRY' A
#
# COMPACT_ATOMS: atom_id res chain seq x y z
N MET A 1 14.44 11.62 18.29
CA MET A 1 13.86 10.26 18.35
C MET A 1 12.81 10.14 17.25
N ALA A 2 12.77 9.02 16.51
CA ALA A 2 11.90 8.85 15.33
C ALA A 2 10.53 8.24 15.70
N LYS A 3 9.74 8.95 16.51
CA LYS A 3 8.41 8.48 16.91
C LYS A 3 7.40 8.73 15.79
N ILE A 4 6.65 7.71 15.41
CA ILE A 4 5.56 7.80 14.42
C ILE A 4 4.36 8.50 15.07
N SER A 5 3.84 9.50 14.39
CA SER A 5 2.72 10.33 14.86
C SER A 5 1.42 10.05 14.11
N ARG A 6 1.52 9.71 12.82
CA ARG A 6 0.37 9.45 11.95
C ARG A 6 0.76 8.54 10.78
N ILE A 7 -0.18 7.69 10.36
CA ILE A 7 -0.09 6.90 9.13
C ILE A 7 -1.39 7.12 8.34
N ILE A 8 -1.27 7.38 7.03
CA ILE A 8 -2.42 7.57 6.13
C ILE A 8 -2.27 6.62 4.94
N GLY A 9 -3.21 5.69 4.77
CA GLY A 9 -3.29 4.80 3.63
C GLY A 9 -4.22 5.32 2.53
N ARG A 10 -3.96 4.95 1.28
CA ARG A 10 -4.84 5.23 0.12
C ARG A 10 -4.68 4.18 -0.97
N GLU A 11 -5.71 4.08 -1.81
CA GLU A 11 -5.69 3.32 -3.06
C GLU A 11 -5.05 4.17 -4.18
N ILE A 12 -4.09 3.61 -4.88
CA ILE A 12 -3.49 4.17 -6.12
C ILE A 12 -3.49 3.08 -7.21
N LEU A 13 -3.09 3.42 -8.44
CA LEU A 13 -2.91 2.43 -9.51
C LEU A 13 -1.44 2.07 -9.69
N ASP A 14 -1.17 0.78 -9.90
CA ASP A 14 0.14 0.28 -10.28
C ASP A 14 0.43 0.50 -11.79
N SER A 15 1.62 0.08 -12.23
CA SER A 15 2.05 0.23 -13.63
C SER A 15 1.23 -0.56 -14.64
N ARG A 16 0.38 -1.48 -14.19
CA ARG A 16 -0.54 -2.29 -15.01
C ARG A 16 -1.98 -1.81 -14.90
N GLY A 17 -2.24 -0.72 -14.18
CA GLY A 17 -3.57 -0.16 -13.98
C GLY A 17 -4.41 -0.89 -12.92
N ASN A 18 -3.82 -1.78 -12.11
CA ASN A 18 -4.55 -2.44 -11.02
C ASN A 18 -4.43 -1.59 -9.74
N PRO A 19 -5.46 -1.59 -8.87
CA PRO A 19 -5.36 -0.99 -7.55
C PRO A 19 -4.17 -1.55 -6.74
N THR A 20 -3.49 -0.67 -6.01
CA THR A 20 -2.50 -1.02 -4.98
C THR A 20 -2.53 0.00 -3.85
N VAL A 21 -1.83 -0.30 -2.76
CA VAL A 21 -1.85 0.50 -1.53
C VAL A 21 -0.62 1.40 -1.47
N GLU A 22 -0.83 2.66 -1.12
CA GLU A 22 0.21 3.62 -0.77
C GLU A 22 0.00 4.11 0.66
N ALA A 23 1.10 4.33 1.39
CA ALA A 23 1.05 4.88 2.74
C ALA A 23 2.00 6.06 2.91
N ASP A 24 1.50 7.11 3.56
CA ASP A 24 2.30 8.19 4.12
C ASP A 24 2.52 7.93 5.62
N VAL A 25 3.76 8.05 6.07
CA VAL A 25 4.13 7.96 7.48
C VAL A 25 4.73 9.29 7.92
N TYR A 26 4.15 9.86 8.98
CA TYR A 26 4.60 11.10 9.60
C TYR A 26 5.28 10.81 10.94
N LEU A 27 6.38 11.50 11.20
CA LEU A 27 7.05 11.50 12.50
C LEU A 27 6.68 12.74 13.31
N ASP A 28 6.83 12.68 14.64
CA ASP A 28 6.69 13.86 15.51
C ASP A 28 7.68 14.98 15.17
N SER A 29 8.78 14.66 14.48
CA SER A 29 9.76 15.64 13.98
C SER A 29 9.29 16.41 12.74
N GLY A 30 8.13 16.08 12.18
CA GLY A 30 7.59 16.68 10.95
C GLY A 30 8.09 16.03 9.65
N VAL A 31 9.02 15.06 9.72
CA VAL A 31 9.46 14.28 8.55
C VAL A 31 8.30 13.41 8.05
N MET A 32 8.15 13.33 6.73
CA MET A 32 7.18 12.48 6.06
C MET A 32 7.87 11.60 5.02
N GLY A 33 7.51 10.31 5.02
CA GLY A 33 7.91 9.34 4.00
C GLY A 33 6.69 8.70 3.35
N ARG A 34 6.79 8.41 2.05
CA ARG A 34 5.73 7.80 1.23
C ARG A 34 6.27 6.58 0.51
N ALA A 35 5.50 5.50 0.49
CA ALA A 35 5.81 4.31 -0.27
C ALA A 35 4.54 3.60 -0.74
N CYS A 36 4.62 2.95 -1.90
CA CYS A 36 3.59 2.08 -2.43
C CYS A 36 4.03 0.61 -2.42
N ALA A 37 3.06 -0.30 -2.23
CA ALA A 37 3.30 -1.72 -2.35
C ALA A 37 3.28 -2.15 -3.82
N PRO A 38 4.29 -2.90 -4.31
CA PRO A 38 4.22 -3.49 -5.65
C PRO A 38 3.19 -4.63 -5.67
N SER A 39 2.57 -4.86 -6.83
CA SER A 39 1.67 -6.01 -7.05
C SER A 39 2.38 -7.09 -7.87
N GLY A 40 2.60 -8.25 -7.26
CA GLY A 40 3.17 -9.42 -7.95
C GLY A 40 2.11 -10.14 -8.78
N ALA A 41 2.53 -10.80 -9.87
CA ALA A 41 1.69 -11.76 -10.59
C ALA A 41 1.79 -13.19 -10.02
N SER A 42 2.85 -13.47 -9.24
CA SER A 42 3.04 -14.77 -8.59
C SER A 42 1.94 -15.02 -7.57
N THR A 43 1.54 -16.29 -7.46
CA THR A 43 0.51 -16.77 -6.53
C THR A 43 1.00 -18.00 -5.76
N GLY A 44 2.32 -18.05 -5.50
CA GLY A 44 2.93 -19.16 -4.78
C GLY A 44 2.23 -19.39 -3.44
N SER A 45 1.91 -20.65 -3.15
CA SER A 45 1.12 -21.02 -1.96
C SER A 45 1.79 -20.73 -0.61
N ARG A 46 3.05 -20.28 -0.63
CA ARG A 46 3.86 -19.92 0.55
C ARG A 46 4.28 -18.45 0.55
N GLU A 47 3.73 -17.64 -0.34
CA GLU A 47 3.98 -16.19 -0.40
C GLU A 47 3.05 -15.44 0.55
N ALA A 48 3.47 -14.24 0.98
CA ALA A 48 2.57 -13.32 1.66
C ALA A 48 1.48 -12.85 0.70
N LEU A 49 0.22 -12.96 1.11
CA LEU A 49 -0.93 -12.64 0.26
C LEU A 49 -1.33 -11.16 0.42
N GLY A 50 -1.39 -10.45 -0.70
CA GLY A 50 -2.01 -9.13 -0.76
C GLY A 50 -3.53 -9.25 -0.69
N LEU A 51 -4.16 -8.51 0.22
CA LEU A 51 -5.62 -8.50 0.34
C LEU A 51 -6.26 -7.72 -0.83
N ARG A 52 -7.37 -8.24 -1.35
CA ARG A 52 -8.15 -7.66 -2.44
C ARG A 52 -9.63 -7.62 -2.04
N ASP A 53 -10.34 -6.60 -2.51
CA ASP A 53 -11.74 -6.39 -2.15
C ASP A 53 -12.68 -7.43 -2.79
N GLY A 54 -12.37 -7.87 -4.01
CA GLY A 54 -13.19 -8.87 -4.74
C GLY A 54 -14.53 -8.34 -5.27
N ASP A 55 -14.77 -7.03 -5.16
CA ASP A 55 -15.96 -6.38 -5.71
C ASP A 55 -15.84 -6.20 -7.23
N LYS A 56 -16.66 -6.93 -8.00
CA LYS A 56 -16.68 -6.88 -9.47
C LYS A 56 -17.17 -5.54 -10.03
N GLY A 57 -17.78 -4.68 -9.22
CA GLY A 57 -18.20 -3.33 -9.61
C GLY A 57 -17.10 -2.28 -9.51
N ARG A 58 -15.94 -2.61 -8.92
CA ARG A 58 -14.82 -1.69 -8.70
C ARG A 58 -13.48 -2.35 -9.08
N TYR A 59 -12.94 -1.88 -10.20
CA TYR A 59 -11.71 -2.37 -10.84
C TYR A 59 -11.78 -3.85 -11.25
#